data_AF-A0A9X3EKG2-F1
#
_entry.id   AF-A0A9X3EKG2-F1
#
_cell.length_a   1.000
_cell.length_b   1.000
_cell.length_c   1.000
_cell.angle_alpha   90.00
_cell.angle_beta   90.00
_cell.angle_gamma   90.00
#
_symmetry.space_group_name_H-M   'P 1'
#
loop_
_entity.id
_entity.type
_entity.pdbx_description
1 polymer ?
#
loop_
_entity_poly.entity_id
_entity_poly.type
_entity_poly.pdbx_seq_one_letter_code
_entity_poly.pdbx_strand_id
1 'polypeptide(L)'
;MHRRDFALGLVAAGAWACGERPTSAPPPPRLLAPDPAPELPAPGPPPPPVATSTLGPPLIPRAALDARADTLRERHADRGFTVLVEPPFVVIGDESPAEVQRRADRTIHWSVLRLKQDYFARDPARIIDVYLFADRASYGRNTHELFGEEPDTPYGYYSPRHAALIMNIGTGGGTLVHEIVHPFMAANFPACPAWFNEGLASLYEQCGEHGGRIVGYPNWRLPQLQTAIRARRLRSFAELCATDSDEFYGARSGLNYAQARYLCYYLQEQGRLRDYYHAFVAGVDLDPGGYATLQKVLGHRDMPRFEREWRRFVLDLQWS
;
A
#
# COMPACT_ATOMS: atom_id res chain seq x y z
N MET A 1 27.71 -38.99 20.62
CA MET A 1 26.33 -39.43 20.32
C MET A 1 25.38 -38.80 21.33
N HIS A 2 24.93 -37.56 21.07
CA HIS A 2 23.96 -36.86 21.91
C HIS A 2 22.89 -36.26 21.01
N ARG A 3 21.67 -36.76 21.17
CA ARG A 3 20.44 -36.24 20.57
C ARG A 3 20.16 -34.87 21.19
N ARG A 4 19.89 -33.87 20.36
CA ARG A 4 19.27 -32.61 20.75
C ARG A 4 17.86 -32.61 20.16
N ASP A 5 16.89 -32.71 21.05
CA ASP A 5 15.48 -32.57 20.73
C ASP A 5 15.18 -31.10 20.40
N PHE A 6 14.67 -30.85 19.18
CA PHE A 6 14.09 -29.57 18.80
C PHE A 6 12.59 -29.63 19.12
N ALA A 7 12.16 -28.84 20.11
CA ALA A 7 10.76 -28.59 20.36
C ALA A 7 10.21 -27.62 19.31
N LEU A 8 9.37 -28.11 18.40
CA LEU A 8 8.52 -27.28 17.55
C LEU A 8 7.37 -26.71 18.38
N GLY A 9 7.41 -25.41 18.66
CA GLY A 9 6.25 -24.67 19.13
C GLY A 9 5.34 -24.34 17.95
N LEU A 10 4.17 -25.01 17.90
CA LEU A 10 3.06 -24.61 17.04
C LEU A 10 2.61 -23.19 17.43
N VAL A 11 2.73 -22.23 16.51
CA VAL A 11 1.98 -20.98 16.56
C VAL A 11 0.77 -21.14 15.65
N ALA A 12 -0.41 -21.23 16.24
CA ALA A 12 -1.67 -21.30 15.52
C ALA A 12 -1.90 -19.98 14.77
N ALA A 13 -1.96 -20.05 13.43
CA ALA A 13 -2.38 -18.95 12.58
C ALA A 13 -3.91 -18.81 12.67
N GLY A 14 -4.37 -17.80 13.41
CA GLY A 14 -5.78 -17.40 13.43
C GLY A 14 -6.11 -16.56 12.19
N ALA A 15 -6.97 -17.08 11.33
CA ALA A 15 -7.55 -16.34 10.22
C ALA A 15 -8.49 -15.26 10.75
N TRP A 16 -8.20 -13.99 10.49
CA TRP A 16 -9.13 -12.88 10.74
C TRP A 16 -9.71 -12.40 9.41
N ALA A 17 -10.95 -12.81 9.15
CA ALA A 17 -11.77 -12.25 8.10
C ALA A 17 -12.12 -10.79 8.44
N CYS A 18 -11.93 -9.88 7.47
CA CYS A 18 -12.51 -8.55 7.56
C CYS A 18 -14.04 -8.66 7.56
N GLY A 19 -14.65 -8.36 8.71
CA GLY A 19 -16.07 -8.09 8.84
C GLY A 19 -16.79 -8.96 9.86
N GLU A 20 -16.59 -8.68 11.14
CA GLU A 20 -17.62 -8.53 12.18
C GLU A 20 -16.96 -8.03 13.47
N ARG A 21 -17.56 -7.02 14.13
CA ARG A 21 -17.00 -6.34 15.30
C ARG A 21 -17.10 -7.22 16.55
N PRO A 22 -16.05 -7.35 17.39
CA PRO A 22 -16.23 -7.55 18.81
C PRO A 22 -16.69 -6.23 19.44
N THR A 23 -17.82 -6.25 20.14
CA THR A 23 -18.30 -5.13 20.94
C THR A 23 -17.32 -4.80 22.06
N SER A 24 -17.10 -3.48 22.24
CA SER A 24 -16.29 -2.77 23.25
C SER A 24 -14.77 -3.02 23.24
N ALA A 25 -14.07 -2.37 22.32
CA ALA A 25 -12.71 -1.89 22.55
C ALA A 25 -12.75 -0.54 23.30
N PRO A 26 -11.80 -0.24 24.21
CA PRO A 26 -11.73 1.07 24.85
C PRO A 26 -11.48 2.17 23.80
N PRO A 27 -11.95 3.41 24.03
CA PRO A 27 -11.72 4.50 23.10
C PRO A 27 -10.22 4.72 22.90
N PRO A 28 -9.76 5.12 21.69
CA PRO A 28 -8.38 5.49 21.47
C PRO A 28 -7.98 6.60 22.46
N PRO A 29 -6.71 6.65 22.90
CA PRO A 29 -6.25 7.75 23.73
C PRO A 29 -6.57 9.06 23.01
N ARG A 30 -7.24 9.99 23.72
CA ARG A 30 -7.38 11.37 23.26
C ARG A 30 -5.97 11.91 23.08
N LEU A 31 -5.55 12.07 21.83
CA LEU A 31 -4.49 13.02 21.49
C LEU A 31 -4.91 14.35 22.10
N LEU A 32 -4.10 14.88 23.01
CA LEU A 32 -4.19 16.28 23.40
C LEU A 32 -4.14 17.08 22.10
N ALA A 33 -5.11 17.98 21.92
CA ALA A 33 -5.11 18.90 20.79
C ALA A 33 -3.73 19.58 20.75
N PRO A 34 -3.05 19.63 19.59
CA PRO A 34 -1.87 20.46 19.47
C PRO A 34 -2.24 21.90 19.83
N ASP A 35 -1.30 22.64 20.44
CA ASP A 35 -1.44 24.08 20.61
C ASP A 35 -1.93 24.71 19.31
N PRO A 36 -2.86 25.70 19.36
CA PRO A 36 -3.36 26.33 18.15
C PRO A 36 -2.17 26.88 17.35
N ALA A 37 -2.02 26.37 16.13
CA ALA A 37 -1.09 26.93 15.16
C ALA A 37 -1.40 28.43 14.99
N PRO A 38 -0.38 29.29 14.75
CA PRO A 38 -0.64 30.67 14.40
C PRO A 38 -1.62 30.72 13.22
N GLU A 39 -2.67 31.53 13.37
CA GLU A 39 -3.77 31.65 12.42
C GLU A 39 -3.21 32.02 11.04
N LEU A 40 -3.17 31.04 10.15
CA LEU A 40 -2.81 31.24 8.76
C LEU A 40 -3.93 32.06 8.09
N PRO A 41 -3.61 33.01 7.19
CA PRO A 41 -4.62 33.74 6.46
C PRO A 41 -5.60 32.78 5.80
N ALA A 42 -6.88 33.12 5.85
CA ALA A 42 -7.96 32.31 5.29
C ALA A 42 -7.57 31.85 3.87
N PRO A 43 -7.76 30.56 3.53
CA PRO A 43 -7.50 30.08 2.18
C PRO A 43 -8.32 30.93 1.22
N GLY A 44 -7.66 31.44 0.18
CA GLY A 44 -8.35 32.13 -0.91
C GLY A 44 -9.47 31.25 -1.48
N PRO A 45 -10.47 31.84 -2.17
CA PRO A 45 -11.53 31.08 -2.78
C PRO A 45 -10.92 29.93 -3.62
N PRO A 46 -11.50 28.73 -3.57
CA PRO A 46 -11.00 27.61 -4.35
C PRO A 46 -10.84 28.09 -5.80
N PRO A 47 -9.75 27.71 -6.50
CA PRO A 47 -9.63 28.00 -7.91
C PRO A 47 -10.93 27.52 -8.58
N PRO A 48 -11.46 28.29 -9.55
CA PRO A 48 -12.65 27.88 -10.27
C PRO A 48 -12.43 26.44 -10.76
N PRO A 49 -13.46 25.58 -10.78
CA PRO A 49 -13.32 24.23 -11.32
C PRO A 49 -12.69 24.38 -12.70
N VAL A 50 -11.45 23.90 -12.82
CA VAL A 50 -10.81 23.74 -14.12
C VAL A 50 -11.83 22.94 -14.92
N ALA A 51 -12.32 23.52 -16.01
CA ALA A 51 -13.31 22.91 -16.87
C ALA A 51 -12.90 21.45 -17.06
N THR A 52 -13.70 20.55 -16.46
CA THR A 52 -13.48 19.13 -16.57
C THR A 52 -13.52 18.82 -18.05
N SER A 53 -12.36 18.47 -18.61
CA SER A 53 -12.33 17.74 -19.86
C SER A 53 -13.25 16.55 -19.66
N THR A 54 -14.37 16.55 -20.38
CA THR A 54 -15.46 15.54 -20.31
C THR A 54 -15.04 14.18 -20.86
N LEU A 55 -13.75 13.86 -20.85
CA LEU A 55 -13.20 12.55 -21.18
C LEU A 55 -12.09 12.27 -20.16
N GLY A 56 -12.44 11.54 -19.09
CA GLY A 56 -11.44 10.76 -18.38
C GLY A 56 -10.73 9.82 -19.38
N PRO A 57 -9.46 9.45 -19.16
CA PRO A 57 -8.76 8.54 -20.05
C PRO A 57 -9.53 7.21 -20.17
N PRO A 58 -9.46 6.53 -21.34
CA PRO A 58 -10.30 5.36 -21.60
C PRO A 58 -10.01 4.26 -20.58
N LEU A 59 -11.05 3.91 -19.81
CA LEU A 59 -11.09 2.73 -18.96
C LEU A 59 -10.89 1.49 -19.83
N ILE A 60 -10.26 0.45 -19.30
CA ILE A 60 -10.21 -0.85 -19.98
C ILE A 60 -11.64 -1.28 -20.29
N PRO A 61 -12.02 -1.50 -21.57
CA PRO A 61 -13.38 -1.85 -21.92
C PRO A 61 -13.80 -3.14 -21.21
N ARG A 62 -15.04 -3.16 -20.70
CA ARG A 62 -15.58 -4.34 -20.02
C ARG A 62 -15.47 -5.60 -20.87
N ALA A 63 -15.73 -5.50 -22.17
CA ALA A 63 -15.59 -6.61 -23.12
C ALA A 63 -14.15 -7.17 -23.19
N ALA A 64 -13.12 -6.34 -23.01
CA ALA A 64 -11.73 -6.81 -22.99
C ALA A 64 -11.42 -7.58 -21.70
N LEU A 65 -11.98 -7.15 -20.55
CA LEU A 65 -11.88 -7.87 -19.29
C LEU A 65 -12.62 -9.20 -19.34
N ASP A 66 -13.83 -9.23 -19.91
CA ASP A 66 -14.60 -10.46 -20.08
C ASP A 66 -13.86 -11.46 -20.99
N ALA A 67 -13.33 -11.00 -22.13
CA ALA A 67 -12.53 -11.84 -23.03
C ALA A 67 -11.25 -12.38 -22.35
N ARG A 68 -10.58 -11.56 -21.54
CA ARG A 68 -9.43 -12.00 -20.73
C ARG A 68 -9.84 -13.06 -19.71
N ALA A 69 -10.96 -12.86 -19.02
CA ALA A 69 -11.49 -13.83 -18.06
C ALA A 69 -11.85 -15.15 -18.73
N ASP A 70 -12.45 -15.15 -19.92
CA ASP A 70 -12.75 -16.38 -20.66
C ASP A 70 -11.48 -17.13 -21.06
N THR A 71 -10.46 -16.42 -21.56
CA THR A 71 -9.13 -17.03 -21.84
C THR A 71 -8.52 -17.66 -20.57
N LEU A 72 -8.68 -17.01 -19.42
CA LEU A 72 -8.16 -17.53 -18.15
C LEU A 72 -8.97 -18.72 -17.62
N ARG A 73 -10.29 -18.74 -17.82
CA ARG A 73 -11.14 -19.90 -17.49
C ARG A 73 -10.74 -21.11 -18.33
N GLU A 74 -10.52 -20.93 -19.62
CA GLU A 74 -10.04 -21.99 -20.52
C GLU A 74 -8.65 -22.48 -20.08
N ARG A 75 -7.71 -21.56 -19.81
CA ARG A 75 -6.35 -21.89 -19.37
C ARG A 75 -6.33 -22.70 -18.07
N HIS A 76 -7.27 -22.43 -17.16
CA HIS A 76 -7.29 -23.01 -15.82
C HIS A 76 -8.43 -24.00 -15.57
N ALA A 77 -9.09 -24.50 -16.62
CA ALA A 77 -10.27 -25.36 -16.54
C ALA A 77 -10.08 -26.59 -15.64
N ASP A 78 -8.90 -27.22 -15.71
CA ASP A 78 -8.57 -28.43 -14.94
C ASP A 78 -7.88 -28.15 -13.59
N ARG A 79 -7.72 -26.87 -13.21
CA ARG A 79 -6.98 -26.45 -12.01
C ARG A 79 -7.90 -26.07 -10.84
N GLY A 80 -9.22 -26.03 -11.06
CA GLY A 80 -10.21 -25.66 -10.04
C GLY A 80 -10.18 -24.18 -9.65
N PHE A 81 -9.58 -23.32 -10.47
CA PHE A 81 -9.49 -21.89 -10.18
C PHE A 81 -10.81 -21.18 -10.45
N THR A 82 -11.19 -20.28 -9.54
CA THR A 82 -12.28 -19.33 -9.74
C THR A 82 -11.74 -18.12 -10.50
N VAL A 83 -12.44 -17.68 -11.56
CA VAL A 83 -12.07 -16.51 -12.36
C VAL A 83 -13.20 -15.49 -12.39
N LEU A 84 -12.94 -14.31 -11.85
CA LEU A 84 -13.89 -13.20 -11.72
C LEU A 84 -13.39 -11.95 -12.45
N VAL A 85 -14.30 -11.18 -13.02
CA VAL A 85 -13.98 -9.84 -13.54
C VAL A 85 -14.24 -8.83 -12.44
N GLU A 86 -13.20 -8.12 -12.01
CA GLU A 86 -13.26 -7.06 -11.00
C GLU A 86 -12.49 -5.84 -11.53
N PRO A 87 -13.13 -4.95 -12.31
CA PRO A 87 -12.43 -3.88 -13.03
C PRO A 87 -11.54 -3.01 -12.12
N PRO A 88 -10.31 -2.65 -12.56
CA PRO A 88 -9.72 -2.88 -13.89
C PRO A 88 -8.99 -4.24 -14.01
N PHE A 89 -9.24 -5.17 -13.11
CA PHE A 89 -8.54 -6.45 -12.99
C PHE A 89 -9.39 -7.65 -13.46
N VAL A 90 -8.70 -8.76 -13.67
CA VAL A 90 -9.31 -10.09 -13.64
C VAL A 90 -8.71 -10.84 -12.47
N VAL A 91 -9.54 -11.41 -11.60
CA VAL A 91 -9.13 -12.08 -10.35
C VAL A 91 -9.19 -13.58 -10.56
N ILE A 92 -8.11 -14.27 -10.21
CA ILE A 92 -7.95 -15.72 -10.31
C ILE A 92 -7.62 -16.24 -8.91
N GLY A 93 -8.39 -17.16 -8.36
CA GLY A 93 -8.12 -17.70 -7.02
C GLY A 93 -8.35 -19.20 -6.93
N ASP A 94 -7.60 -19.85 -6.05
CA ASP A 94 -7.67 -21.30 -5.78
C ASP A 94 -8.35 -21.66 -4.46
N GLU A 95 -8.87 -20.66 -3.74
CA GLU A 95 -9.85 -20.86 -2.68
C GLU A 95 -11.23 -21.19 -3.27
N SER A 96 -12.21 -21.49 -2.40
CA SER A 96 -13.58 -21.74 -2.87
C SER A 96 -14.16 -20.51 -3.60
N PRO A 97 -15.09 -20.68 -4.56
CA PRO A 97 -15.67 -19.56 -5.29
C PRO A 97 -16.25 -18.44 -4.41
N ALA A 98 -16.85 -18.80 -3.28
CA ALA A 98 -17.39 -17.84 -2.31
C ALA A 98 -16.29 -17.01 -1.62
N GLU A 99 -15.14 -17.62 -1.32
CA GLU A 99 -14.01 -16.93 -0.72
C GLU A 99 -13.36 -15.97 -1.72
N VAL A 100 -13.17 -16.41 -2.97
CA VAL A 100 -12.61 -15.58 -4.05
C VAL A 100 -13.52 -14.39 -4.34
N GLN A 101 -14.84 -14.60 -4.41
CA GLN A 101 -15.82 -13.51 -4.56
C GLN A 101 -15.74 -12.54 -3.37
N ARG A 102 -15.69 -13.05 -2.13
CA ARG A 102 -15.58 -12.18 -0.95
C ARG A 102 -14.31 -11.32 -1.00
N ARG A 103 -13.18 -11.85 -1.46
CA ARG A 103 -11.93 -11.08 -1.60
C ARG A 103 -11.99 -10.05 -2.71
N ALA A 104 -12.62 -10.40 -3.84
CA ALA A 104 -12.91 -9.44 -4.91
C ALA A 104 -13.73 -8.26 -4.37
N ASP A 105 -14.85 -8.53 -3.70
CA ASP A 105 -15.75 -7.48 -3.22
C ASP A 105 -15.18 -6.68 -2.04
N ARG A 106 -14.70 -7.37 -1.00
CA ARG A 106 -14.36 -6.75 0.29
C ARG A 106 -12.93 -6.23 0.38
N THR A 107 -12.06 -6.60 -0.55
CA THR A 107 -10.67 -6.15 -0.56
C THR A 107 -10.33 -5.44 -1.85
N ILE A 108 -10.49 -6.08 -3.01
CA ILE A 108 -10.06 -5.50 -4.29
C ILE A 108 -10.97 -4.33 -4.66
N HIS A 109 -12.26 -4.56 -4.84
CA HIS A 109 -13.24 -3.54 -5.22
C HIS A 109 -13.20 -2.33 -4.26
N TRP A 110 -13.30 -2.62 -2.96
CA TRP A 110 -13.26 -1.59 -1.92
C TRP A 110 -11.98 -0.75 -1.96
N SER A 111 -10.80 -1.39 -2.00
CA SER A 111 -9.53 -0.65 -1.99
C SER A 111 -9.35 0.16 -3.26
N VAL A 112 -9.67 -0.39 -4.43
CA VAL A 112 -9.62 0.32 -5.72
C VAL A 112 -10.51 1.56 -5.69
N LEU A 113 -11.76 1.43 -5.24
CA LEU A 113 -12.68 2.55 -5.14
C LEU A 113 -12.11 3.68 -4.28
N ARG A 114 -11.58 3.34 -3.09
CA ARG A 114 -11.07 4.34 -2.14
C ARG A 114 -9.73 4.95 -2.57
N LEU A 115 -8.83 4.16 -3.13
CA LEU A 115 -7.55 4.65 -3.64
C LEU A 115 -7.73 5.61 -4.83
N LYS A 116 -8.65 5.29 -5.74
CA LYS A 116 -9.00 6.19 -6.86
C LYS A 116 -9.65 7.48 -6.38
N GLN A 117 -10.53 7.40 -5.38
CA GLN A 117 -11.17 8.57 -4.78
C GLN A 117 -10.15 9.58 -4.23
N ASP A 118 -9.05 9.10 -3.64
CA ASP A 118 -8.09 9.97 -2.95
C ASP A 118 -6.87 10.36 -3.81
N TYR A 119 -6.41 9.49 -4.71
CA TYR A 119 -5.12 9.65 -5.41
C TYR A 119 -5.20 9.47 -6.93
N PHE A 120 -5.84 8.40 -7.41
CA PHE A 120 -5.59 7.91 -8.76
C PHE A 120 -6.71 8.25 -9.76
N ALA A 121 -6.39 9.12 -10.72
CA ALA A 121 -7.31 9.52 -11.78
C ALA A 121 -7.37 8.53 -12.96
N ARG A 122 -6.32 7.71 -13.15
CA ARG A 122 -6.16 6.77 -14.27
C ARG A 122 -6.12 5.33 -13.76
N ASP A 123 -6.75 4.44 -14.50
CA ASP A 123 -6.55 2.99 -14.33
C ASP A 123 -5.22 2.56 -14.96
N PRO A 124 -4.68 1.38 -14.57
CA PRO A 124 -3.56 0.77 -15.26
C PRO A 124 -3.85 0.60 -16.76
N ALA A 125 -2.84 0.87 -17.60
CA ALA A 125 -3.01 0.84 -19.06
C ALA A 125 -3.18 -0.58 -19.65
N ARG A 126 -2.88 -1.62 -18.86
CA ARG A 126 -2.97 -3.03 -19.24
C ARG A 126 -3.88 -3.74 -18.25
N ILE A 127 -4.58 -4.77 -18.71
CA ILE A 127 -5.28 -5.68 -17.81
C ILE A 127 -4.23 -6.35 -16.93
N ILE A 128 -4.41 -6.24 -15.62
CA ILE A 128 -3.58 -6.91 -14.63
C ILE A 128 -4.37 -8.08 -14.07
N ASP A 129 -3.79 -9.26 -14.13
CA ASP A 129 -4.35 -10.46 -13.53
C ASP A 129 -3.98 -10.50 -12.04
N VAL A 130 -4.95 -10.73 -11.16
CA VAL A 130 -4.71 -10.84 -9.71
C VAL A 130 -4.85 -12.30 -9.31
N TYR A 131 -3.72 -12.99 -9.16
CA TYR A 131 -3.65 -14.37 -8.69
C TYR A 131 -3.62 -14.41 -7.16
N LEU A 132 -4.66 -15.00 -6.56
CA LEU A 132 -4.84 -15.18 -5.13
C LEU A 132 -4.63 -16.66 -4.78
N PHE A 133 -3.43 -17.00 -4.32
CA PHE A 133 -3.11 -18.36 -3.88
C PHE A 133 -3.35 -18.51 -2.38
N ALA A 134 -4.14 -19.52 -2.01
CA ALA A 134 -4.74 -19.71 -0.68
C ALA A 134 -3.73 -19.74 0.46
N ASP A 135 -2.55 -20.32 0.21
CA ASP A 135 -1.50 -20.49 1.21
C ASP A 135 -0.10 -20.49 0.58
N ARG A 136 0.92 -20.59 1.44
CA ARG A 136 2.34 -20.62 1.05
C ARG A 136 2.67 -21.76 0.08
N ALA A 137 2.09 -22.94 0.26
CA ALA A 137 2.39 -24.10 -0.58
C ALA A 137 1.79 -23.91 -1.97
N SER A 138 0.56 -23.41 -2.05
CA SER A 138 -0.08 -23.09 -3.33
C SER A 138 0.59 -21.93 -4.03
N TYR A 139 0.96 -20.88 -3.29
CA TYR A 139 1.72 -19.75 -3.81
C TYR A 139 3.03 -20.19 -4.46
N GLY A 140 3.89 -20.92 -3.73
CA GLY A 140 5.18 -21.36 -4.27
C GLY A 140 5.02 -22.25 -5.51
N ARG A 141 4.15 -23.27 -5.42
CA ARG A 141 3.91 -24.20 -6.54
C ARG A 141 3.41 -23.48 -7.79
N ASN A 142 2.38 -22.65 -7.64
CA ASN A 142 1.79 -21.96 -8.79
C ASN A 142 2.69 -20.86 -9.35
N THR A 143 3.49 -20.20 -8.51
CA THR A 143 4.43 -19.19 -8.99
C THR A 143 5.45 -19.82 -9.95
N HIS A 144 6.00 -20.97 -9.55
CA HIS A 144 6.89 -21.75 -10.41
C HIS A 144 6.16 -22.28 -11.66
N GLU A 145 5.04 -22.97 -11.51
CA GLU A 145 4.33 -23.62 -12.63
C GLU A 145 3.77 -22.64 -13.68
N LEU A 146 3.23 -21.50 -13.25
CA LEU A 146 2.53 -20.57 -14.14
C LEU A 146 3.41 -19.47 -14.72
N PHE A 147 4.46 -19.08 -13.99
CA PHE A 147 5.30 -17.93 -14.34
C PHE A 147 6.78 -18.32 -14.53
N GLY A 148 7.19 -19.51 -14.07
CA GLY A 148 8.60 -19.93 -14.11
C GLY A 148 9.47 -19.08 -13.18
N GLU A 149 8.89 -18.57 -12.10
CA GLU A 149 9.53 -17.70 -11.13
C GLU A 149 9.57 -18.41 -9.77
N GLU A 150 10.66 -18.22 -9.03
CA GLU A 150 10.74 -18.56 -7.62
C GLU A 150 10.50 -17.29 -6.81
N PRO A 151 9.46 -17.22 -5.97
CA PRO A 151 9.15 -16.01 -5.25
C PRO A 151 10.23 -15.73 -4.20
N ASP A 152 10.76 -14.50 -4.21
CA ASP A 152 11.73 -14.00 -3.23
C ASP A 152 11.06 -13.48 -1.94
N THR A 153 9.75 -13.18 -2.00
CA THR A 153 8.92 -12.82 -0.85
C THR A 153 7.89 -13.90 -0.52
N PRO A 154 7.56 -14.12 0.78
CA PRO A 154 6.52 -15.05 1.17
C PRO A 154 5.09 -14.48 1.04
N TYR A 155 4.93 -13.21 0.64
CA TYR A 155 3.67 -12.48 0.71
C TYR A 155 2.98 -12.31 -0.64
N GLY A 156 3.76 -12.01 -1.66
CA GLY A 156 3.30 -11.68 -2.99
C GLY A 156 4.12 -10.54 -3.59
N TYR A 157 3.85 -10.25 -4.87
CA TYR A 157 4.53 -9.20 -5.62
C TYR A 157 3.77 -8.87 -6.91
N TYR A 158 3.94 -7.65 -7.40
CA TYR A 158 3.63 -7.27 -8.77
C TYR A 158 4.73 -7.69 -9.74
N SER A 159 4.36 -8.41 -10.81
CA SER A 159 5.23 -8.74 -11.93
C SER A 159 4.89 -7.89 -13.17
N PRO A 160 5.71 -6.88 -13.52
CA PRO A 160 5.54 -6.11 -14.75
C PRO A 160 5.65 -6.96 -16.01
N ARG A 161 6.50 -8.00 -15.97
CA ARG A 161 6.69 -8.96 -17.08
C ARG A 161 5.40 -9.68 -17.42
N HIS A 162 4.70 -10.15 -16.39
CA HIS A 162 3.47 -10.93 -16.55
C HIS A 162 2.19 -10.09 -16.50
N ALA A 163 2.30 -8.79 -16.18
CA ALA A 163 1.17 -7.93 -15.86
C ALA A 163 0.24 -8.62 -14.84
N ALA A 164 0.81 -9.08 -13.74
CA ALA A 164 0.09 -9.85 -12.73
C ALA A 164 0.48 -9.45 -11.31
N LEU A 165 -0.49 -9.42 -10.40
CA LEU A 165 -0.25 -9.48 -8.95
C LEU A 165 -0.30 -10.95 -8.55
N ILE A 166 0.79 -11.47 -8.00
CA ILE A 166 0.93 -12.87 -7.61
C ILE A 166 0.96 -12.91 -6.09
N MET A 167 -0.12 -13.38 -5.45
CA MET A 167 -0.34 -13.17 -4.02
C MET A 167 -0.42 -14.48 -3.25
N ASN A 168 0.30 -14.56 -2.13
CA ASN A 168 -0.01 -15.50 -1.06
C ASN A 168 -1.09 -14.85 -0.17
N ILE A 169 -2.35 -15.12 -0.49
CA ILE A 169 -3.47 -14.44 0.16
C ILE A 169 -3.73 -14.92 1.59
N GLY A 170 -3.15 -16.07 1.95
CA GLY A 170 -3.10 -16.58 3.32
C GLY A 170 -2.30 -15.70 4.28
N THR A 171 -1.46 -14.79 3.78
CA THR A 171 -0.76 -13.79 4.60
C THR A 171 -1.61 -12.58 4.99
N GLY A 172 -2.83 -12.47 4.43
CA GLY A 172 -3.80 -11.43 4.74
C GLY A 172 -4.08 -10.48 3.57
N GLY A 173 -5.21 -9.78 3.65
CA GLY A 173 -5.64 -8.83 2.60
C GLY A 173 -4.78 -7.55 2.52
N GLY A 174 -4.04 -7.22 3.58
CA GLY A 174 -3.19 -6.04 3.63
C GLY A 174 -2.07 -6.04 2.58
N THR A 175 -1.43 -7.18 2.36
CA THR A 175 -0.43 -7.35 1.29
C THR A 175 -1.06 -7.13 -0.09
N LEU A 176 -2.29 -7.61 -0.31
CA LEU A 176 -2.97 -7.38 -1.58
C LEU A 176 -3.24 -5.89 -1.84
N VAL A 177 -3.65 -5.12 -0.82
CA VAL A 177 -3.85 -3.67 -0.97
C VAL A 177 -2.52 -2.95 -1.25
N HIS A 178 -1.43 -3.36 -0.62
CA HIS A 178 -0.07 -2.87 -0.93
C HIS A 178 0.22 -3.04 -2.42
N GLU A 179 0.09 -4.27 -2.94
CA GLU A 179 0.42 -4.59 -4.33
C GLU A 179 -0.54 -3.91 -5.33
N ILE A 180 -1.80 -3.66 -4.96
CA ILE A 180 -2.75 -2.88 -5.78
C ILE A 180 -2.29 -1.44 -5.97
N VAL A 181 -1.60 -0.83 -5.00
CA VAL A 181 -1.14 0.57 -5.13
C VAL A 181 -0.15 0.73 -6.29
N HIS A 182 0.77 -0.21 -6.51
CA HIS A 182 1.83 -0.08 -7.51
C HIS A 182 1.37 0.12 -8.96
N PRO A 183 0.45 -0.69 -9.53
CA PRO A 183 0.00 -0.46 -10.89
C PRO A 183 -0.77 0.85 -11.08
N PHE A 184 -1.50 1.30 -10.06
CA PHE A 184 -2.12 2.63 -10.09
C PHE A 184 -1.08 3.74 -9.97
N MET A 185 -0.07 3.58 -9.11
CA MET A 185 1.05 4.50 -9.01
C MET A 185 1.79 4.60 -10.34
N ALA A 186 2.09 3.49 -11.01
CA ALA A 186 2.75 3.47 -12.31
C ALA A 186 1.94 4.20 -13.40
N ALA A 187 0.61 4.13 -13.37
CA ALA A 187 -0.25 4.80 -14.35
C ALA A 187 -0.41 6.31 -14.11
N ASN A 188 -0.32 6.76 -12.86
CA ASN A 188 -0.62 8.13 -12.46
C ASN A 188 0.65 8.94 -12.13
N PHE A 189 1.71 8.27 -11.69
CA PHE A 189 2.97 8.87 -11.29
C PHE A 189 4.18 8.00 -11.73
N PRO A 190 4.46 7.89 -13.05
CA PRO A 190 5.51 7.02 -13.57
C PRO A 190 6.92 7.33 -13.04
N ALA A 191 7.18 8.58 -12.67
CA ALA A 191 8.45 9.05 -12.12
C ALA A 191 8.51 9.00 -10.58
N CYS A 192 7.56 8.33 -9.91
CA CYS A 192 7.52 8.25 -8.45
C CYS A 192 8.79 7.57 -7.91
N PRO A 193 9.53 8.20 -6.98
CA PRO A 193 10.70 7.56 -6.38
C PRO A 193 10.28 6.39 -5.48
N ALA A 194 11.20 5.44 -5.30
CA ALA A 194 10.96 4.22 -4.53
C ALA A 194 10.43 4.50 -3.12
N TRP A 195 11.00 5.49 -2.42
CA TRP A 195 10.58 5.81 -1.05
C TRP A 195 9.09 6.16 -0.95
N PHE A 196 8.54 6.92 -1.91
CA PHE A 196 7.15 7.32 -1.85
C PHE A 196 6.22 6.24 -2.42
N ASN A 197 6.65 5.55 -3.48
CA ASN A 197 5.92 4.41 -4.03
C ASN A 197 5.66 3.35 -2.95
N GLU A 198 6.73 2.95 -2.26
CA GLU A 198 6.68 1.97 -1.17
C GLU A 198 6.08 2.55 0.11
N GLY A 199 6.30 3.83 0.40
CA GLY A 199 5.71 4.52 1.55
C GLY A 199 4.19 4.57 1.49
N LEU A 200 3.61 4.89 0.33
CA LEU A 200 2.16 4.91 0.13
C LEU A 200 1.58 3.50 0.07
N ALA A 201 2.22 2.56 -0.65
CA ALA A 201 1.77 1.17 -0.71
C ALA A 201 1.76 0.51 0.67
N SER A 202 2.87 0.63 1.39
CA SER A 202 2.99 0.11 2.75
C SER A 202 2.12 0.86 3.76
N LEU A 203 1.64 2.09 3.47
CA LEU A 203 0.63 2.76 4.30
C LEU A 203 -0.62 1.88 4.48
N TYR A 204 -1.00 1.15 3.44
CA TYR A 204 -2.25 0.40 3.36
C TYR A 204 -2.12 -1.10 3.64
N GLU A 205 -0.94 -1.58 4.05
CA GLU A 205 -0.72 -2.93 4.59
C GLU A 205 -1.59 -3.26 5.80
N GLN A 206 -1.95 -2.25 6.57
CA GLN A 206 -2.97 -2.33 7.62
C GLN A 206 -3.86 -1.13 7.44
N CYS A 207 -5.07 -1.32 6.93
CA CYS A 207 -5.97 -0.23 6.59
C CYS A 207 -7.44 -0.53 6.90
N GLY A 208 -8.24 0.51 6.84
CA GLY A 208 -9.69 0.45 6.91
C GLY A 208 -10.28 1.75 6.40
N GLU A 209 -11.53 2.01 6.78
CA GLU A 209 -12.26 3.19 6.34
C GLU A 209 -12.57 4.14 7.50
N HIS A 210 -12.29 5.42 7.31
CA HIS A 210 -12.71 6.49 8.22
C HIS A 210 -13.28 7.64 7.41
N GLY A 211 -14.54 8.01 7.68
CA GLY A 211 -15.21 9.12 6.98
C GLY A 211 -15.31 8.91 5.46
N GLY A 212 -15.51 7.67 5.00
CA GLY A 212 -15.63 7.36 3.57
C GLY A 212 -14.30 7.38 2.80
N ARG A 213 -13.16 7.28 3.50
CA ARG A 213 -11.81 7.32 2.93
C ARG A 213 -10.98 6.17 3.47
N ILE A 214 -10.06 5.67 2.65
CA ILE A 214 -9.11 4.65 3.10
C ILE A 214 -8.05 5.31 3.99
N VAL A 215 -7.83 4.73 5.16
CA VAL A 215 -6.81 5.17 6.11
C VAL A 215 -5.93 4.00 6.51
N GLY A 216 -4.63 4.24 6.60
CA GLY A 216 -3.67 3.33 7.20
C GLY A 216 -3.71 3.41 8.72
N TYR A 217 -3.49 2.29 9.39
CA TYR A 217 -3.32 2.17 10.85
C TYR A 217 -1.89 1.76 11.19
N PRO A 218 -1.41 1.92 12.44
CA PRO A 218 -0.13 1.34 12.85
C PRO A 218 -0.05 -0.17 12.59
N ASN A 219 1.12 -0.68 12.20
CA ASN A 219 1.32 -2.12 11.96
C ASN A 219 2.66 -2.63 12.51
N TRP A 220 2.99 -3.88 12.17
CA TRP A 220 4.18 -4.62 12.62
C TRP A 220 5.53 -3.96 12.32
N ARG A 221 5.58 -2.94 11.45
CA ARG A 221 6.80 -2.18 11.18
C ARG A 221 7.14 -1.20 12.31
N LEU A 222 6.16 -0.81 13.15
CA LEU A 222 6.35 0.19 14.21
C LEU A 222 7.44 -0.17 15.22
N PRO A 223 7.48 -1.38 15.82
CA PRO A 223 8.43 -1.65 16.90
C PRO A 223 9.88 -1.62 16.42
N GLN A 224 10.13 -2.13 15.20
CA GLN A 224 11.46 -2.08 14.60
C GLN A 224 11.87 -0.65 14.27
N LEU A 225 10.94 0.21 13.82
CA LEU A 225 11.18 1.63 13.60
C LEU A 225 11.46 2.38 14.90
N GLN A 226 10.66 2.18 15.94
CA GLN A 226 10.88 2.82 17.25
C GLN A 226 12.24 2.42 17.84
N THR A 227 12.62 1.15 17.72
CA THR A 227 13.96 0.67 18.08
C THR A 227 15.05 1.40 17.26
N ALA A 228 14.76 1.75 16.01
CA ALA A 228 15.67 2.49 15.13
C ALA A 228 15.89 3.93 15.55
N ILE A 229 14.79 4.58 15.92
CA ILE A 229 14.80 5.94 16.41
C ILE A 229 15.61 6.02 17.70
N ARG A 230 15.36 5.12 18.67
CA ARG A 230 16.10 5.07 19.94
C ARG A 230 17.59 4.83 19.73
N ALA A 231 17.95 3.94 18.81
CA ALA A 231 19.35 3.64 18.47
C ALA A 231 19.99 4.65 17.49
N ARG A 232 19.29 5.73 17.10
CA ARG A 232 19.77 6.77 16.17
C ARG A 232 20.31 6.20 14.84
N ARG A 233 19.65 5.17 14.31
CA ARG A 233 20.07 4.43 13.10
C ARG A 233 19.26 4.74 11.83
N LEU A 234 18.41 5.76 11.86
CA LEU A 234 17.66 6.22 10.68
C LEU A 234 18.49 7.19 9.84
N ARG A 235 18.26 7.14 8.52
CA ARG A 235 18.68 8.20 7.60
C ARG A 235 17.87 9.46 7.90
N SER A 236 18.39 10.63 7.56
CA SER A 236 17.60 11.85 7.52
C SER A 236 16.53 11.77 6.44
N PHE A 237 15.50 12.62 6.51
CA PHE A 237 14.51 12.70 5.43
C PHE A 237 15.10 13.17 4.10
N ALA A 238 16.13 14.02 4.13
CA ALA A 238 16.81 14.44 2.91
C ALA A 238 17.48 13.24 2.21
N GLU A 239 18.16 12.40 2.97
CA GLU A 239 18.78 11.18 2.45
C GLU A 239 17.75 10.13 2.00
N LEU A 240 16.63 9.97 2.72
CA LEU A 240 15.56 9.06 2.31
C LEU A 240 14.93 9.50 0.97
N CYS A 241 14.63 10.79 0.83
CA CYS A 241 14.03 11.32 -0.40
C CYS A 241 15.01 11.29 -1.59
N ALA A 242 16.32 11.20 -1.33
CA ALA A 242 17.37 11.15 -2.34
C ALA A 242 17.81 9.72 -2.72
N THR A 243 17.23 8.67 -2.12
CA THR A 243 17.59 7.28 -2.48
C THR A 243 17.20 6.97 -3.92
N ASP A 244 18.08 6.30 -4.65
CA ASP A 244 17.67 5.53 -5.82
C ASP A 244 17.06 4.18 -5.40
N SER A 245 16.62 3.38 -6.38
CA SER A 245 16.03 2.07 -6.14
C SER A 245 16.99 1.11 -5.44
N ASP A 246 18.26 1.05 -5.86
CA ASP A 246 19.23 0.10 -5.30
C ASP A 246 19.54 0.43 -3.83
N GLU A 247 19.69 1.71 -3.49
CA GLU A 247 19.84 2.16 -2.10
C GLU A 247 18.59 1.87 -1.27
N PHE A 248 17.40 2.07 -1.84
CA PHE A 248 16.14 1.87 -1.14
C PHE A 248 15.91 0.39 -0.81
N TYR A 249 16.11 -0.49 -1.80
CA TYR A 249 15.89 -1.94 -1.69
C TYR A 249 17.12 -2.70 -1.14
N GLY A 250 18.25 -2.03 -0.93
CA GLY A 250 19.47 -2.62 -0.40
C GLY A 250 19.43 -3.01 1.08
N ALA A 251 20.59 -3.04 1.74
CA ALA A 251 20.76 -3.59 3.09
C ALA A 251 19.88 -2.96 4.19
N ARG A 252 19.30 -1.78 3.95
CA ARG A 252 18.43 -1.06 4.89
C ARG A 252 16.94 -1.12 4.52
N SER A 253 16.54 -1.93 3.54
CA SER A 253 15.18 -1.99 3.01
C SER A 253 14.10 -2.00 4.10
N GLY A 254 14.18 -2.91 5.07
CA GLY A 254 13.20 -2.97 6.17
C GLY A 254 13.02 -1.64 6.93
N LEU A 255 14.09 -0.87 7.12
CA LEU A 255 14.02 0.45 7.76
C LEU A 255 13.58 1.55 6.82
N ASN A 256 13.98 1.50 5.55
CA ASN A 256 13.56 2.45 4.53
C ASN A 256 12.03 2.38 4.35
N TYR A 257 11.49 1.17 4.22
CA TYR A 257 10.04 0.93 4.20
C TYR A 257 9.36 1.48 5.45
N ALA A 258 9.86 1.14 6.64
CA ALA A 258 9.23 1.59 7.88
C ALA A 258 9.27 3.13 8.02
N GLN A 259 10.39 3.77 7.69
CA GLN A 259 10.52 5.23 7.75
C GLN A 259 9.59 5.91 6.73
N ALA A 260 9.56 5.44 5.47
CA ALA A 260 8.70 5.97 4.43
C ALA A 260 7.21 5.81 4.76
N ARG A 261 6.82 4.62 5.22
CA ARG A 261 5.46 4.32 5.69
C ARG A 261 5.01 5.29 6.78
N TYR A 262 5.82 5.47 7.82
CA TYR A 262 5.45 6.31 8.96
C TYR A 262 5.58 7.81 8.68
N LEU A 263 6.31 8.21 7.63
CA LEU A 263 6.20 9.56 7.07
C LEU A 263 4.85 9.75 6.36
N CYS A 264 4.41 8.81 5.54
CA CYS A 264 3.09 8.84 4.91
C CYS A 264 1.96 8.80 5.95
N TYR A 265 2.11 7.96 6.98
CA TYR A 265 1.18 7.90 8.12
C TYR A 265 1.10 9.25 8.84
N TYR A 266 2.23 9.90 9.13
CA TYR A 266 2.23 11.24 9.73
C TYR A 266 1.49 12.25 8.86
N LEU A 267 1.77 12.28 7.54
CA LEU A 267 1.05 13.16 6.62
C LEU A 267 -0.45 12.87 6.58
N GLN A 268 -0.87 11.60 6.69
CA GLN A 268 -2.27 11.21 6.80
C GLN A 268 -2.90 11.79 8.07
N GLU A 269 -2.26 11.61 9.22
CA GLU A 269 -2.78 12.10 10.51
C GLU A 269 -2.88 13.63 10.56
N GLN A 270 -2.03 14.33 9.79
CA GLN A 270 -2.12 15.78 9.62
C GLN A 270 -3.12 16.22 8.53
N GLY A 271 -3.77 15.29 7.85
CA GLY A 271 -4.69 15.57 6.73
C GLY A 271 -4.01 16.05 5.45
N ARG A 272 -2.68 15.91 5.34
CA ARG A 272 -1.84 16.49 4.28
C ARG A 272 -1.37 15.49 3.21
N LEU A 273 -1.58 14.19 3.40
CA LEU A 273 -1.04 13.16 2.50
C LEU A 273 -1.51 13.31 1.05
N ARG A 274 -2.78 13.65 0.82
CA ARG A 274 -3.32 13.83 -0.53
C ARG A 274 -2.79 15.10 -1.19
N ASP A 275 -2.75 16.20 -0.45
CA ASP A 275 -2.16 17.44 -0.95
C ASP A 275 -0.68 17.23 -1.32
N TYR A 276 0.04 16.44 -0.51
CA TYR A 276 1.39 16.02 -0.81
C TYR A 276 1.48 15.20 -2.09
N TYR A 277 0.67 14.16 -2.24
CA TYR A 277 0.61 13.35 -3.46
C TYR A 277 0.41 14.21 -4.72
N HIS A 278 -0.64 15.05 -4.74
CA HIS A 278 -0.98 15.84 -5.92
C HIS A 278 0.07 16.91 -6.21
N ALA A 279 0.62 17.56 -5.19
CA ALA A 279 1.70 18.53 -5.36
C ALA A 279 2.99 17.87 -5.87
N PHE A 280 3.29 16.65 -5.41
CA PHE A 280 4.50 15.95 -5.82
C PHE A 280 4.38 15.44 -7.26
N VAL A 281 3.24 14.85 -7.64
CA VAL A 281 2.96 14.49 -9.04
C VAL A 281 3.15 15.69 -9.97
N ALA A 282 2.60 16.85 -9.60
CA ALA A 282 2.69 18.06 -10.42
C ALA A 282 4.09 18.69 -10.46
N GLY A 283 4.96 18.40 -9.48
CA GLY A 283 6.25 19.05 -9.28
C GLY A 283 7.48 18.16 -9.49
N VAL A 284 7.30 16.88 -9.85
CA VAL A 284 8.38 15.88 -9.87
C VAL A 284 9.56 16.28 -10.75
N ASP A 285 9.34 16.95 -11.88
CA ASP A 285 10.42 17.36 -12.78
C ASP A 285 11.39 18.37 -12.13
N LEU A 286 10.90 19.15 -11.16
CA LEU A 286 11.69 20.14 -10.42
C LEU A 286 12.21 19.61 -9.07
N ASP A 287 11.55 18.60 -8.52
CA ASP A 287 11.86 18.00 -7.21
C ASP A 287 11.68 16.48 -7.28
N PRO A 288 12.59 15.74 -7.96
CA PRO A 288 12.40 14.31 -8.23
C PRO A 288 12.25 13.44 -6.98
N GLY A 289 12.88 13.86 -5.87
CA GLY A 289 12.78 13.19 -4.58
C GLY A 289 11.57 13.61 -3.73
N GLY A 290 10.89 14.70 -4.10
CA GLY A 290 9.72 15.22 -3.39
C GLY A 290 10.03 15.91 -2.06
N TYR A 291 11.31 16.18 -1.77
CA TYR A 291 11.74 16.74 -0.48
C TYR A 291 11.35 18.22 -0.34
N ALA A 292 11.55 19.01 -1.39
CA ALA A 292 11.15 20.42 -1.37
C ALA A 292 9.63 20.57 -1.32
N THR A 293 8.91 19.66 -1.97
CA THR A 293 7.45 19.54 -1.91
C THR A 293 6.99 19.18 -0.50
N LEU A 294 7.71 18.27 0.17
CA LEU A 294 7.42 17.86 1.55
C LEU A 294 7.59 19.05 2.50
N GLN A 295 8.66 19.82 2.37
CA GLN A 295 8.88 21.05 3.14
C GLN A 295 7.72 22.04 2.99
N LYS A 296 7.28 22.28 1.75
CA LYS A 296 6.17 23.20 1.45
C LYS A 296 4.86 22.72 2.07
N VAL A 297 4.52 21.45 1.90
CA VAL A 297 3.26 20.87 2.40
C VAL A 297 3.24 20.79 3.92
N LEU A 298 4.37 20.48 4.56
CA LEU A 298 4.49 20.51 6.02
C LEU A 298 4.44 21.93 6.57
N GLY A 299 4.85 22.94 5.80
CA GLY A 299 5.07 24.30 6.30
C GLY A 299 6.34 24.42 7.14
N HIS A 300 7.26 23.45 7.04
CA HIS A 300 8.51 23.40 7.79
C HIS A 300 9.71 23.65 6.86
N ARG A 301 10.44 24.75 7.10
CA ARG A 301 11.74 24.99 6.44
C ARG A 301 12.88 24.28 7.17
N ASP A 302 12.82 24.19 8.49
CA ASP A 302 13.77 23.45 9.34
C ASP A 302 13.36 21.97 9.43
N MET A 303 13.80 21.19 8.45
CA MET A 303 13.52 19.75 8.39
C MET A 303 14.21 18.94 9.49
N PRO A 304 15.44 19.25 9.94
CA PRO A 304 16.01 18.60 11.12
C PRO A 304 15.16 18.78 12.38
N ARG A 305 14.52 19.95 12.58
CA ARG A 305 13.55 20.14 13.65
C ARG A 305 12.31 19.29 13.46
N PHE A 306 11.70 19.34 12.27
CA PHE A 306 10.56 18.49 11.94
C PHE A 306 10.87 17.00 12.19
N GLU A 307 12.06 16.54 11.82
CA GLU A 307 12.44 15.14 12.00
C GLU A 307 12.50 14.74 13.48
N ARG A 308 12.91 15.65 14.39
CA ARG A 308 12.82 15.42 15.84
C ARG A 308 11.37 15.36 16.32
N GLU A 309 10.51 16.21 15.78
CA GLU A 309 9.06 16.22 16.08
C GLU A 309 8.39 14.92 15.61
N TRP A 310 8.64 14.52 14.36
CA TRP A 310 8.16 13.26 13.79
C TRP A 310 8.67 12.04 14.56
N ARG A 311 9.95 12.02 14.96
CA ARG A 311 10.50 10.92 15.76
C ARG A 311 9.78 10.76 17.10
N ARG A 312 9.43 11.87 17.77
CA ARG A 312 8.63 11.84 19.02
C ARG A 312 7.23 11.28 18.74
N PHE A 313 6.56 11.79 17.72
CA PHE A 313 5.27 11.27 17.28
C PHE A 313 5.30 9.76 17.07
N VAL A 314 6.29 9.23 16.34
CA VAL A 314 6.42 7.77 16.11
C VAL A 314 6.69 6.99 17.40
N LEU A 315 7.45 7.55 18.33
CA LEU A 315 7.73 6.91 19.63
C LEU A 315 6.50 6.84 20.54
N ASP A 316 5.54 7.75 20.36
CA ASP A 316 4.29 7.81 21.14
C ASP A 316 3.19 6.90 20.55
N LEU A 317 3.33 6.46 19.30
CA LEU A 317 2.41 5.51 18.68
C LEU A 317 2.43 4.15 19.40
N GLN A 318 1.25 3.52 19.45
CA GLN A 318 1.07 2.17 19.97
C GLN A 318 0.60 1.23 18.85
N TRP A 319 1.11 0.00 18.91
CA TRP A 319 0.65 -1.13 18.13
C TRP A 319 0.59 -2.32 19.07
N SER A 320 -0.61 -2.88 19.22
CA SER A 320 -0.92 -4.02 20.08
C SER A 320 -1.57 -5.11 19.26
#